data_AF-A0A935GWA6-F1
#
_entry.id   AF-A0A935GWA6-F1
#
_cell.length_a   1.000
_cell.length_b   1.000
_cell.length_c   1.000
_cell.angle_alpha   90.00
_cell.angle_beta   90.00
_cell.angle_gamma   90.00
#
_symmetry.space_group_name_H-M   'P 1'
#
loop_
_entity.id
_entity.type
_entity.pdbx_description
1 polymer ?
#
loop_
_entity_poly.entity_id
_entity_poly.type
_entity_poly.pdbx_seq_one_letter_code
_entity_poly.pdbx_strand_id
1 'polypeptide(L)'
;MENVGMLETTLRDMNFWGQRPGLRDLPPVPVVELTGEEFGIGLRHAEIVNAANKHMRLLQKSAGLANADTGWLLRINKLSRKKIGDNIEQSDAELKSVAVIDQIARVAIAAERHADDRHANPDVLALFRLYAPMLLDSVLYRVRLTVKDYGDPRMLHALSALEIENAPLGTLPAYSGANALQQGQPTTGRSVSIRDLLQTAILENGRPYDI
;
A
#
# COMPACT_ATOMS: atom_id res chain seq x y z
N MET A 1 -13.73 -34.51 16.44
CA MET A 1 -13.54 -33.21 17.12
C MET A 1 -13.03 -32.26 16.06
N GLU A 2 -13.94 -31.51 15.47
CA GLU A 2 -13.65 -30.51 14.44
C GLU A 2 -12.95 -29.34 15.11
N ASN A 3 -11.74 -29.02 14.65
CA ASN A 3 -11.03 -27.83 15.08
C ASN A 3 -11.58 -26.66 14.26
N VAL A 4 -12.38 -25.84 14.95
CA VAL A 4 -13.06 -24.66 14.41
C VAL A 4 -12.00 -23.69 13.89
N GLY A 5 -12.15 -23.30 12.62
CA GLY A 5 -11.20 -22.47 11.90
C GLY A 5 -10.90 -21.16 12.62
N MET A 6 -9.62 -20.80 12.63
CA MET A 6 -9.20 -19.40 12.69
C MET A 6 -9.87 -18.69 11.52
N LEU A 7 -10.96 -17.99 11.79
CA LEU A 7 -11.52 -17.01 10.89
C LEU A 7 -10.42 -15.97 10.64
N GLU A 8 -9.86 -15.97 9.43
CA GLU A 8 -9.23 -14.80 8.86
C GLU A 8 -10.27 -13.68 8.93
N THR A 9 -10.19 -12.85 9.96
CA THR A 9 -11.01 -11.64 10.09
C THR A 9 -10.49 -10.65 9.05
N THR A 10 -10.80 -10.90 7.77
CA THR A 10 -10.75 -9.86 6.75
C THR A 10 -11.67 -8.75 7.26
N LEU A 11 -11.16 -7.52 7.30
CA LEU A 11 -11.89 -6.32 7.76
C LEU A 11 -12.99 -5.96 6.74
N ARG A 12 -13.92 -6.88 6.47
CA ARG A 12 -15.04 -6.64 5.56
C ARG A 12 -15.95 -5.55 6.10
N ASP A 13 -16.11 -5.50 7.41
CA ASP A 13 -16.89 -4.49 8.11
C ASP A 13 -15.95 -3.42 8.70
N MET A 14 -15.53 -2.47 7.85
CA MET A 14 -14.66 -1.34 8.22
C MET A 14 -15.37 -0.26 9.05
N ASN A 15 -16.11 -0.67 10.08
CA ASN A 15 -16.90 0.24 10.89
C ASN A 15 -16.11 0.78 12.09
N PHE A 16 -15.03 1.51 11.83
CA PHE A 16 -14.27 2.24 12.84
C PHE A 16 -14.01 3.69 12.39
N TRP A 17 -13.54 4.55 13.30
CA TRP A 17 -13.09 5.91 12.98
C TRP A 17 -11.78 6.17 13.72
N GLY A 18 -10.84 6.84 13.05
CA GLY A 18 -9.46 6.96 13.49
C GLY A 18 -8.67 5.68 13.20
N GLN A 19 -7.83 5.27 14.14
CA GLN A 19 -7.00 4.08 14.03
C GLN A 19 -7.84 2.79 13.98
N ARG A 20 -7.40 1.83 13.15
CA ARG A 20 -7.94 0.47 13.12
C ARG A 20 -7.83 -0.22 14.48
N PRO A 21 -8.92 -0.79 15.02
CA PRO A 21 -8.85 -1.68 16.18
C PRO A 21 -7.96 -2.90 15.92
N GLY A 22 -7.08 -3.24 16.87
CA GLY A 22 -6.16 -4.39 16.75
C GLY A 22 -5.01 -4.19 15.75
N LEU A 23 -4.79 -2.95 15.28
CA LEU A 23 -3.73 -2.65 14.30
C LEU A 23 -2.35 -3.16 14.71
N ARG A 24 -1.99 -3.00 15.99
CA ARG A 24 -0.71 -3.45 16.55
C ARG A 24 -0.50 -4.96 16.49
N ASP A 25 -1.59 -5.73 16.53
CA ASP A 25 -1.57 -7.19 16.63
C ASP A 25 -1.62 -7.89 15.27
N LEU A 26 -1.68 -7.12 14.17
CA LEU A 26 -1.64 -7.69 12.82
C LEU A 26 -0.28 -8.35 12.55
N PRO A 27 -0.25 -9.39 11.70
CA PRO A 27 1.00 -10.03 11.32
C PRO A 27 1.94 -9.04 10.60
N PRO A 28 3.26 -9.32 10.63
CA PRO A 28 4.22 -8.57 9.82
C PRO A 28 3.83 -8.52 8.34
N VAL A 29 4.03 -7.36 7.71
CA VAL A 29 3.65 -7.11 6.33
C VAL A 29 4.82 -7.50 5.40
N PRO A 30 4.60 -8.30 4.35
CA PRO A 30 5.63 -8.62 3.37
C PRO A 30 6.18 -7.38 2.68
N VAL A 31 7.50 -7.33 2.49
CA VAL A 31 8.19 -6.25 1.76
C VAL A 31 8.04 -6.46 0.26
N VAL A 32 7.60 -5.40 -0.43
CA VAL A 32 7.65 -5.36 -1.90
C VAL A 32 9.02 -4.87 -2.33
N GLU A 33 9.81 -5.70 -3.00
CA GLU A 33 11.14 -5.34 -3.46
C GLU A 33 11.12 -4.85 -4.90
N LEU A 34 11.84 -3.76 -5.15
CA LEU A 34 12.12 -3.21 -6.46
C LEU A 34 13.63 -3.05 -6.65
N THR A 35 14.09 -3.30 -7.86
CA THR A 35 15.43 -2.93 -8.32
C THR A 35 15.51 -1.46 -8.71
N GLY A 36 14.37 -0.79 -8.91
CA GLY A 36 14.31 0.58 -9.39
C GLY A 36 14.47 0.73 -10.90
N GLU A 37 14.56 -0.40 -11.61
CA GLU A 37 14.73 -0.49 -13.06
C GLU A 37 13.50 -1.11 -13.75
N GLU A 38 12.37 -1.24 -13.05
CA GLU A 38 11.17 -1.92 -13.55
C GLU A 38 10.59 -1.26 -14.80
N PHE A 39 10.78 0.06 -14.93
CA PHE A 39 10.41 0.80 -16.14
C PHE A 39 11.52 0.84 -17.20
N GLY A 40 12.74 0.45 -16.85
CA GLY A 40 13.93 0.49 -17.70
C GLY A 40 15.15 1.02 -16.95
N ILE A 41 16.33 0.66 -17.43
CA ILE A 41 17.63 1.05 -16.87
C ILE A 41 18.00 2.46 -17.33
N GLY A 42 18.53 3.28 -16.41
CA GLY A 42 19.14 4.57 -16.75
C GLY A 42 18.17 5.63 -17.28
N LEU A 43 16.87 5.49 -17.01
CA LEU A 43 15.86 6.45 -17.44
C LEU A 43 16.03 7.78 -16.69
N ARG A 44 15.86 8.89 -17.40
CA ARG A 44 15.73 10.22 -16.80
C ARG A 44 14.37 10.36 -16.12
N HIS A 45 14.27 11.25 -15.14
CA HIS A 45 13.04 11.53 -14.40
C HIS A 45 11.78 11.65 -15.27
N ALA A 46 11.83 12.47 -16.34
CA ALA A 46 10.69 12.64 -17.25
C ALA A 46 10.31 11.35 -18.01
N GLU A 47 11.27 10.46 -18.28
CA GLU A 47 11.02 9.16 -18.89
C GLU A 47 10.34 8.21 -17.89
N ILE A 48 10.72 8.27 -16.62
CA ILE A 48 10.06 7.54 -15.52
C ILE A 48 8.61 8.03 -15.37
N VAL A 49 8.36 9.35 -15.35
CA VAL A 49 7.00 9.92 -15.31
C VAL A 49 6.15 9.39 -16.48
N ASN A 50 6.69 9.41 -17.70
CA ASN A 50 5.96 8.90 -18.87
C ASN A 50 5.65 7.40 -18.75
N ALA A 51 6.59 6.60 -18.25
CA ALA A 51 6.40 5.17 -18.03
C ALA A 51 5.33 4.91 -16.95
N ALA A 52 5.39 5.62 -15.82
CA ALA A 52 4.42 5.55 -14.74
C ALA A 52 3.00 5.94 -15.22
N ASN A 53 2.86 7.04 -15.97
CA ASN A 53 1.59 7.46 -16.57
C ASN A 53 1.02 6.38 -17.50
N LYS A 54 1.87 5.81 -18.36
CA LYS A 54 1.48 4.73 -19.29
C LYS A 54 1.00 3.51 -18.51
N HIS A 55 1.72 3.11 -17.46
CA HIS A 55 1.34 1.98 -16.61
C HIS A 55 -0.01 2.22 -15.90
N MET A 56 -0.17 3.38 -15.26
CA MET A 56 -1.43 3.76 -14.63
C MET A 56 -2.61 3.83 -15.62
N ARG A 57 -2.36 4.20 -16.88
CA ARG A 57 -3.39 4.19 -17.93
C ARG A 57 -3.83 2.78 -18.31
N LEU A 58 -2.94 1.78 -18.24
CA LEU A 58 -3.30 0.37 -18.41
C LEU A 58 -4.12 -0.11 -17.21
N LEU A 59 -3.67 0.19 -15.99
CA LEU A 59 -4.38 -0.19 -14.76
C LEU A 59 -5.77 0.46 -14.65
N GLN A 60 -5.94 1.69 -15.15
CA GLN A 60 -7.24 2.36 -15.23
C GLN A 60 -8.28 1.54 -16.03
N LYS A 61 -7.83 0.75 -17.02
CA LYS A 61 -8.70 -0.10 -17.84
C LYS A 61 -8.91 -1.50 -17.23
N SER A 62 -8.22 -1.82 -16.14
CA SER A 62 -8.30 -3.12 -15.49
C SER A 62 -9.52 -3.27 -14.59
N ALA A 63 -9.71 -4.47 -14.04
CA ALA A 63 -10.70 -4.71 -13.00
C ALA A 63 -10.40 -3.97 -11.68
N GLY A 64 -9.21 -3.39 -11.50
CA GLY A 64 -8.79 -2.75 -10.26
C GLY A 64 -7.67 -3.52 -9.56
N LEU A 65 -7.17 -2.95 -8.47
CA LEU A 65 -6.10 -3.51 -7.65
C LEU A 65 -6.71 -4.21 -6.44
N ALA A 66 -6.51 -5.52 -6.34
CA ALA A 66 -6.99 -6.27 -5.18
C ALA A 66 -6.16 -5.93 -3.93
N ASN A 67 -6.81 -5.86 -2.78
CA ASN A 67 -6.16 -5.70 -1.49
C ASN A 67 -6.54 -6.87 -0.55
N ALA A 68 -5.53 -7.58 -0.03
CA ALA A 68 -5.74 -8.80 0.75
C ALA A 68 -6.29 -8.53 2.16
N ASP A 69 -5.86 -7.46 2.81
CA ASP A 69 -6.28 -7.09 4.18
C ASP A 69 -7.77 -6.73 4.26
N THR A 70 -8.25 -6.00 3.26
CA THR A 70 -9.58 -5.40 3.22
C THR A 70 -10.56 -6.21 2.37
N GLY A 71 -10.06 -7.07 1.48
CA GLY A 71 -10.85 -7.76 0.46
C GLY A 71 -11.35 -6.85 -0.67
N TRP A 72 -10.91 -5.59 -0.72
CA TRP A 72 -11.39 -4.63 -1.71
C TRP A 72 -10.73 -4.77 -3.08
N LEU A 73 -11.46 -4.31 -4.09
CA LEU A 73 -10.96 -4.12 -5.44
C LEU A 73 -10.88 -2.62 -5.75
N LEU A 74 -9.70 -2.04 -5.54
CA LEU A 74 -9.45 -0.60 -5.66
C LEU A 74 -9.44 -0.17 -7.12
N ARG A 75 -10.35 0.73 -7.50
CA ARG A 75 -10.43 1.27 -8.85
C ARG A 75 -9.52 2.49 -9.00
N ILE A 76 -9.06 2.72 -10.23
CA ILE A 76 -8.25 3.88 -10.62
C ILE A 76 -9.08 4.71 -11.59
N ASN A 77 -9.21 6.01 -11.32
CA ASN A 77 -9.83 6.95 -12.26
C ASN A 77 -8.77 7.90 -12.87
N LYS A 78 -9.25 8.82 -13.71
CA LYS A 78 -8.40 9.81 -14.37
C LYS A 78 -7.68 10.73 -13.38
N LEU A 79 -8.33 11.10 -12.27
CA LEU A 79 -7.75 11.95 -11.24
C LEU A 79 -6.66 11.21 -10.46
N SER A 80 -6.88 9.94 -10.13
CA SER A 80 -5.87 9.06 -9.52
C SER A 80 -4.62 8.98 -10.40
N ARG A 81 -4.80 8.71 -11.70
CA ARG A 81 -3.70 8.69 -12.66
C ARG A 81 -2.94 10.01 -12.68
N LYS A 82 -3.67 11.14 -12.67
CA LYS A 82 -3.04 12.47 -12.69
C LYS A 82 -2.17 12.71 -11.45
N LYS A 83 -2.60 12.23 -10.29
CA LYS A 83 -1.86 12.41 -9.03
C LYS A 83 -0.69 11.46 -8.84
N ILE A 84 -0.79 10.24 -9.36
CA ILE A 84 0.14 9.13 -9.06
C ILE A 84 1.11 8.84 -10.21
N GLY A 85 0.72 9.06 -11.47
CA GLY A 85 1.54 8.69 -12.62
C GLY A 85 1.87 9.84 -13.56
N ASP A 86 1.13 10.95 -13.51
CA ASP A 86 1.29 12.12 -14.39
C ASP A 86 1.65 13.38 -13.57
N ASN A 87 2.45 13.20 -12.52
CA ASN A 87 2.89 14.27 -11.64
C ASN A 87 4.42 14.34 -11.62
N ILE A 88 4.97 15.34 -12.29
CA ILE A 88 6.42 15.58 -12.38
C ILE A 88 7.04 16.04 -11.05
N GLU A 89 6.23 16.44 -10.07
CA GLU A 89 6.71 16.84 -8.75
C GLU A 89 6.86 15.65 -7.80
N GLN A 90 6.44 14.44 -8.21
CA GLN A 90 6.67 13.24 -7.42
C GLN A 90 8.14 12.88 -7.41
N SER A 91 8.58 12.29 -6.29
CA SER A 91 9.92 11.75 -6.20
C SER A 91 10.11 10.54 -7.12
N ASP A 92 11.36 10.25 -7.47
CA ASP A 92 11.70 9.03 -8.23
C ASP A 92 11.22 7.76 -7.53
N ALA A 93 11.29 7.70 -6.19
CA ALA A 93 10.81 6.56 -5.42
C ALA A 93 9.29 6.35 -5.56
N GLU A 94 8.52 7.43 -5.49
CA GLU A 94 7.07 7.39 -5.71
C GLU A 94 6.74 6.96 -7.14
N LEU A 95 7.40 7.53 -8.14
CA LEU A 95 7.17 7.16 -9.52
C LEU A 95 7.56 5.71 -9.80
N LYS A 96 8.74 5.26 -9.34
CA LYS A 96 9.20 3.86 -9.49
C LYS A 96 8.26 2.87 -8.80
N SER A 97 7.70 3.22 -7.64
CA SER A 97 6.72 2.37 -6.94
C SER A 97 5.48 2.05 -7.77
N VAL A 98 5.13 2.92 -8.73
CA VAL A 98 4.00 2.70 -9.65
C VAL A 98 4.16 1.41 -10.46
N ALA A 99 5.39 0.98 -10.74
CA ALA A 99 5.66 -0.23 -11.51
C ALA A 99 5.15 -1.52 -10.84
N VAL A 100 4.99 -1.50 -9.52
CA VAL A 100 4.54 -2.64 -8.70
C VAL A 100 3.34 -2.26 -7.82
N ILE A 101 2.59 -1.24 -8.22
CA ILE A 101 1.47 -0.72 -7.43
C ILE A 101 0.39 -1.77 -7.15
N ASP A 102 0.25 -2.78 -8.01
CA ASP A 102 -0.63 -3.93 -7.80
C ASP A 102 -0.16 -4.80 -6.62
N GLN A 103 1.15 -5.02 -6.47
CA GLN A 103 1.73 -5.75 -5.36
C GLN A 103 1.65 -4.94 -4.06
N ILE A 104 1.96 -3.63 -4.13
CA ILE A 104 1.82 -2.69 -3.01
C ILE A 104 0.36 -2.68 -2.53
N ALA A 105 -0.60 -2.50 -3.45
CA ALA A 105 -2.02 -2.51 -3.12
C ALA A 105 -2.47 -3.85 -2.54
N ARG A 106 -1.91 -4.98 -3.00
CA ARG A 106 -2.22 -6.31 -2.48
C ARG A 106 -1.84 -6.48 -1.01
N VAL A 107 -0.64 -6.05 -0.63
CA VAL A 107 -0.11 -6.27 0.73
C VAL A 107 -0.42 -5.14 1.71
N ALA A 108 -0.88 -3.98 1.22
CA ALA A 108 -1.11 -2.82 2.09
C ALA A 108 -2.17 -3.10 3.16
N ILE A 109 -1.92 -2.65 4.38
CA ILE A 109 -2.83 -2.80 5.52
C ILE A 109 -3.59 -1.51 5.77
N ALA A 110 -4.90 -1.58 5.98
CA ALA A 110 -5.71 -0.43 6.37
C ALA A 110 -5.40 -0.07 7.83
N ALA A 111 -4.89 1.15 8.05
CA ALA A 111 -4.49 1.62 9.37
C ALA A 111 -5.43 2.69 9.94
N GLU A 112 -6.04 3.52 9.07
CA GLU A 112 -6.88 4.64 9.48
C GLU A 112 -8.11 4.78 8.59
N ARG A 113 -9.23 5.18 9.22
CA ARG A 113 -10.45 5.67 8.57
C ARG A 113 -10.79 7.06 9.10
N HIS A 114 -10.96 8.05 8.25
CA HIS A 114 -11.31 9.42 8.65
C HIS A 114 -12.21 10.12 7.62
N ALA A 115 -12.79 11.25 7.99
CA ALA A 115 -13.64 12.04 7.09
C ALA A 115 -12.80 12.82 6.06
N ASP A 116 -13.39 13.18 4.92
CA ASP A 116 -12.77 14.10 3.96
C ASP A 116 -12.93 15.55 4.43
N ASP A 117 -12.31 15.90 5.56
CA ASP A 117 -12.45 17.23 6.18
C ASP A 117 -11.92 18.36 5.29
N ARG A 118 -10.97 18.04 4.40
CA ARG A 118 -10.32 19.02 3.52
C ARG A 118 -11.23 19.51 2.39
N HIS A 119 -12.00 18.61 1.80
CA HIS A 119 -12.86 18.93 0.65
C HIS A 119 -14.36 18.86 0.98
N ALA A 120 -14.72 18.26 2.12
CA ALA A 120 -16.08 18.06 2.59
C ALA A 120 -17.02 17.55 1.48
N ASN A 121 -16.51 16.65 0.63
CA ASN A 121 -17.28 16.12 -0.48
C ASN A 121 -18.36 15.17 0.07
N PRO A 122 -19.66 15.49 -0.12
CA PRO A 122 -20.75 14.69 0.43
C PRO A 122 -20.84 13.28 -0.14
N ASP A 123 -20.25 13.03 -1.32
CA ASP A 123 -20.23 11.70 -1.95
C ASP A 123 -19.15 10.78 -1.36
N VAL A 124 -18.15 11.35 -0.67
CA VAL A 124 -17.07 10.58 -0.04
C VAL A 124 -17.52 10.18 1.36
N LEU A 125 -17.83 8.90 1.54
CA LEU A 125 -18.25 8.34 2.83
C LEU A 125 -17.10 8.34 3.83
N ALA A 126 -15.88 8.07 3.37
CA ALA A 126 -14.67 8.09 4.18
C ALA A 126 -13.39 8.13 3.32
N LEU A 127 -12.30 8.53 3.95
CA LEU A 127 -10.93 8.32 3.50
C LEU A 127 -10.29 7.20 4.32
N PHE A 128 -9.53 6.35 3.63
CA PHE A 128 -8.71 5.33 4.26
C PHE A 128 -7.25 5.56 3.94
N ARG A 129 -6.38 5.33 4.92
CA ARG A 129 -4.93 5.26 4.74
C ARG A 129 -4.47 3.84 4.90
N LEU A 130 -3.92 3.30 3.82
CA LEU A 130 -3.34 1.96 3.77
C LEU A 130 -1.82 2.09 3.66
N TYR A 131 -1.09 1.16 4.28
CA TYR A 131 0.37 1.20 4.31
C TYR A 131 1.01 -0.11 3.88
N ALA A 132 2.07 -0.04 3.09
CA ALA A 132 2.88 -1.18 2.69
C ALA A 132 4.39 -0.83 2.80
N PRO A 133 5.24 -1.79 3.20
CA PRO A 133 6.68 -1.62 3.12
C PRO A 133 7.18 -1.92 1.70
N MET A 134 8.09 -1.08 1.22
CA MET A 134 8.71 -1.20 -0.10
C MET A 134 10.22 -1.04 0.04
N LEU A 135 11.00 -1.96 -0.51
CA LEU A 135 12.46 -1.83 -0.59
C LEU A 135 12.84 -1.40 -2.00
N LEU A 136 13.54 -0.26 -2.11
CA LEU A 136 14.05 0.27 -3.37
C LEU A 136 15.50 0.66 -3.16
N ASP A 137 16.41 0.13 -3.97
CA ASP A 137 17.85 0.42 -3.87
C ASP A 137 18.43 0.22 -2.46
N SER A 138 17.99 -0.84 -1.76
CA SER A 138 18.31 -1.15 -0.35
C SER A 138 17.78 -0.17 0.70
N VAL A 139 16.98 0.82 0.30
CA VAL A 139 16.31 1.77 1.19
C VAL A 139 14.87 1.31 1.42
N LEU A 140 14.46 1.24 2.69
CA LEU A 140 13.11 0.84 3.06
C LEU A 140 12.19 2.06 3.12
N TYR A 141 11.10 2.00 2.37
CA TYR A 141 10.07 3.01 2.30
C TYR A 141 8.77 2.51 2.92
N ARG A 142 8.11 3.39 3.67
CA ARG A 142 6.68 3.31 3.97
C ARG A 142 5.92 3.91 2.79
N VAL A 143 5.23 3.07 2.04
CA VAL A 143 4.28 3.53 1.01
C VAL A 143 2.91 3.69 1.64
N ARG A 144 2.34 4.89 1.52
CA ARG A 144 0.96 5.21 1.92
C ARG A 144 0.08 5.29 0.68
N LEU A 145 -0.99 4.50 0.68
CA LEU A 145 -2.09 4.61 -0.27
C LEU A 145 -3.25 5.35 0.40
N THR A 146 -3.77 6.38 -0.27
CA THR A 146 -5.02 7.03 0.15
C THR A 146 -6.16 6.51 -0.69
N VAL A 147 -7.20 5.97 -0.06
CA VAL A 147 -8.39 5.43 -0.73
C VAL A 147 -9.60 6.29 -0.36
N LYS A 148 -10.39 6.69 -1.35
CA LYS A 148 -11.70 7.32 -1.15
C LYS A 148 -12.79 6.25 -1.25
N ASP A 149 -13.63 6.16 -0.22
CA ASP A 149 -14.80 5.29 -0.20
C ASP A 149 -16.05 6.05 -0.63
N TYR A 150 -16.71 5.56 -1.67
CA TYR A 150 -17.98 6.07 -2.21
C TYR A 150 -19.13 5.05 -2.00
N GLY A 151 -18.94 4.04 -1.15
CA GLY A 151 -19.89 2.93 -0.94
C GLY A 151 -19.53 1.70 -1.78
N ASP A 152 -19.34 1.90 -3.08
CA ASP A 152 -18.67 1.04 -4.07
C ASP A 152 -18.78 1.78 -5.42
N PRO A 153 -17.70 2.06 -6.19
CA PRO A 153 -16.32 1.61 -6.03
C PRO A 153 -15.50 2.40 -5.00
N ARG A 154 -14.53 1.71 -4.41
CA ARG A 154 -13.45 2.32 -3.63
C ARG A 154 -12.32 2.73 -4.56
N MET A 155 -11.90 3.99 -4.46
CA MET A 155 -11.00 4.61 -5.42
C MET A 155 -9.63 4.82 -4.80
N LEU A 156 -8.58 4.25 -5.40
CA LEU A 156 -7.21 4.65 -5.06
C LEU A 156 -7.03 6.11 -5.50
N HIS A 157 -6.75 7.00 -4.57
CA HIS A 157 -6.71 8.44 -4.81
C HIS A 157 -5.30 9.00 -4.94
N ALA A 158 -4.39 8.54 -4.09
CA ALA A 158 -3.01 9.00 -4.04
C ALA A 158 -2.08 7.89 -3.53
N LEU A 159 -0.81 8.04 -3.87
CA LEU A 159 0.30 7.22 -3.39
C LEU A 159 1.40 8.18 -2.96
N SER A 160 2.00 7.93 -1.80
CA SER A 160 3.20 8.64 -1.34
C SER A 160 4.19 7.66 -0.72
N ALA A 161 5.47 7.77 -1.02
CA ALA A 161 6.54 6.92 -0.47
C ALA A 161 7.44 7.77 0.42
N LEU A 162 7.59 7.37 1.69
CA LEU A 162 8.45 8.05 2.65
C LEU A 162 9.46 7.05 3.21
N GLU A 163 10.73 7.43 3.22
CA GLU A 163 11.79 6.60 3.81
C GLU A 163 11.53 6.32 5.29
N ILE A 164 11.78 5.08 5.72
CA ILE A 164 11.77 4.70 7.14
C ILE A 164 13.21 4.86 7.64
N GLU A 165 13.49 6.02 8.25
CA GLU A 165 14.78 6.30 8.86
C GLU A 165 15.13 5.27 9.94
N ASN A 166 16.37 4.78 9.97
CA ASN A 166 16.87 3.79 10.93
C ASN A 166 16.11 2.44 10.93
N ALA A 167 15.55 2.04 9.78
CA ALA A 167 14.95 0.71 9.64
C ALA A 167 15.97 -0.38 10.06
N PRO A 168 15.64 -1.26 11.03
CA PRO A 168 16.54 -2.33 11.42
C PRO A 168 16.74 -3.27 10.22
N LEU A 169 17.95 -3.27 9.65
CA LEU A 169 18.40 -4.23 8.65
C LEU A 169 18.51 -5.61 9.30
N GLY A 170 17.36 -6.26 9.43
CA GLY A 170 17.14 -7.54 10.08
C GLY A 170 15.73 -8.03 9.80
N THR A 171 15.36 -8.06 8.52
CA THR A 171 14.08 -8.56 8.05
C THR A 171 13.99 -10.07 8.33
N LEU A 172 13.04 -10.46 9.19
CA LEU A 172 12.82 -11.85 9.54
C LEU A 172 12.41 -12.65 8.28
N PRO A 173 12.99 -13.84 8.03
CA PRO A 173 12.54 -14.71 6.96
C PRO A 173 11.10 -15.17 7.23
N ALA A 174 10.19 -14.85 6.33
CA ALA A 174 8.82 -15.31 6.26
C ALA A 174 8.81 -16.75 5.73
N TYR A 175 9.25 -17.70 6.54
CA TYR A 175 9.00 -19.12 6.30
C TYR A 175 8.66 -19.83 7.60
N SER A 176 7.41 -20.23 7.76
CA SER A 176 6.97 -21.25 8.71
C SER A 176 5.91 -22.11 8.04
N GLY A 177 6.35 -23.13 7.30
CA GLY A 177 5.45 -24.10 6.67
C GLY A 177 6.16 -25.00 5.66
N ALA A 178 6.38 -26.25 6.04
CA ALA A 178 6.89 -27.29 5.15
C ALA A 178 5.81 -27.70 4.14
N ASN A 179 5.62 -26.95 3.04
CA ASN A 179 4.90 -27.37 1.83
C ASN A 179 4.92 -26.34 0.67
N ALA A 180 6.01 -25.60 0.48
CA ALA A 180 6.13 -24.65 -0.64
C ALA A 180 6.96 -25.23 -1.81
N LEU A 181 6.44 -26.26 -2.46
CA LEU A 181 6.84 -26.64 -3.81
C LEU A 181 5.67 -26.34 -4.75
N GLN A 182 5.58 -25.12 -5.29
CA GLN A 182 5.18 -24.84 -6.68
C GLN A 182 5.07 -23.33 -6.97
N GLN A 183 5.82 -22.93 -8.01
CA GLN A 183 5.56 -21.83 -8.95
C GLN A 183 5.75 -20.37 -8.47
N GLY A 184 6.97 -19.85 -8.70
CA GLY A 184 7.18 -18.58 -9.39
C GLY A 184 6.81 -17.28 -8.69
N GLN A 185 7.57 -16.85 -7.68
CA GLN A 185 7.69 -15.42 -7.36
C GLN A 185 9.01 -15.16 -6.59
N PRO A 186 9.85 -14.19 -6.98
CA PRO A 186 10.90 -13.68 -6.11
C PRO A 186 10.26 -12.73 -5.09
N THR A 187 9.53 -13.27 -4.12
CA THR A 187 9.34 -12.59 -2.84
C THR A 187 10.38 -13.17 -1.91
N THR A 188 11.56 -12.55 -1.89
CA THR A 188 12.48 -12.68 -0.77
C THR A 188 11.66 -12.48 0.49
N GLY A 189 11.67 -13.47 1.39
CA GLY A 189 10.75 -13.57 2.53
C GLY A 189 10.97 -12.51 3.60
N ARG A 190 11.16 -11.24 3.25
CA ARG A 190 11.33 -10.14 4.19
C ARG A 190 9.96 -9.61 4.60
N SER A 191 9.81 -9.33 5.88
CA SER A 191 8.61 -8.71 6.43
C SER A 191 8.97 -7.61 7.42
N VAL A 192 8.05 -6.68 7.63
CA VAL A 192 8.19 -5.54 8.56
C VAL A 192 7.03 -5.58 9.54
N SER A 193 7.33 -5.43 10.84
CA SER A 193 6.28 -5.36 11.87
C SER A 193 5.41 -4.12 11.68
N ILE A 194 4.16 -4.14 12.17
CA ILE A 194 3.29 -2.95 12.07
C ILE A 194 3.89 -1.74 12.79
N ARG A 195 4.56 -1.99 13.93
CA ARG A 195 5.26 -0.96 14.70
C ARG A 195 6.32 -0.26 13.86
N ASP A 196 7.18 -1.03 13.19
CA ASP A 196 8.26 -0.46 12.38
C ASP A 196 7.69 0.21 11.13
N LEU A 197 6.68 -0.39 10.49
CA LEU A 197 6.02 0.18 9.31
C LEU A 197 5.40 1.55 9.62
N LEU A 198 4.76 1.70 10.78
CA LEU A 198 4.06 2.93 11.18
C LEU A 198 4.89 3.85 12.09
N GLN A 199 6.17 3.56 12.28
CA GLN A 199 7.07 4.40 13.07
C GLN A 199 7.07 5.83 12.51
N THR A 200 6.83 6.85 13.34
CA THR A 200 6.68 8.27 12.95
C THR A 200 5.46 8.60 12.06
N ALA A 201 4.63 7.63 11.67
CA ALA A 201 3.38 7.94 11.00
C ALA A 201 2.40 8.60 11.99
N ILE A 202 1.61 9.54 11.48
CA ILE A 202 0.58 10.25 12.24
C ILE A 202 -0.79 10.08 11.58
N LEU A 203 -1.83 10.01 12.39
CA LEU A 203 -3.23 10.06 11.99
C LEU A 203 -3.54 11.43 11.35
N GLU A 204 -4.67 11.54 10.65
CA GLU A 204 -5.14 12.80 10.04
C GLU A 204 -5.32 13.90 11.11
N ASN A 205 -5.74 13.52 12.30
CA ASN A 205 -5.90 14.45 13.44
C ASN A 205 -4.57 14.88 14.09
N GLY A 206 -3.42 14.48 13.55
CA GLY A 206 -2.09 14.84 14.02
C GLY A 206 -1.56 14.01 15.19
N ARG A 207 -2.33 13.06 15.73
CA ARG A 207 -1.86 12.15 16.78
C ARG A 207 -1.02 11.02 16.20
N PRO A 208 -0.02 10.48 16.93
CA PRO A 208 0.67 9.28 16.51
C PRO A 208 -0.27 8.06 16.54
N TYR A 209 0.09 7.02 15.78
CA TYR A 209 -0.52 5.70 15.96
C TYR A 209 -0.13 5.11 17.32
N ASP A 210 -1.06 4.38 17.93
CA ASP A 210 -0.86 3.59 19.15
C ASP A 210 -0.37 2.18 18.78
N ILE A 211 0.95 1.96 18.81
CA ILE A 211 1.69 0.80 18.25
C ILE A 211 2.83 0.29 19.16
#